data_AF-G3VNM1-F1
#
_entry.id   AF-G3VNM1-F1
#
_cell.length_a   1.000
_cell.length_b   1.000
_cell.length_c   1.000
_cell.angle_alpha   90.00
_cell.angle_beta   90.00
_cell.angle_gamma   90.00
#
_symmetry.space_group_name_H-M   'P 1'
#
loop_
_entity.id
_entity.type
_entity.pdbx_description
1 polymer ?
#
loop_
_entity_poly.entity_id
_entity_poly.type
_entity_poly.pdbx_seq_one_letter_code
_entity_poly.pdbx_strand_id
1 'polypeptide(L)'
;MAARGREKAPPDPVHQNQIMCELIRKELRAQKLYTQYNVNPHHPVHNITRKPMSWHDNVEEPADAKFLNVIHYAAQGPKKKYSEPQTESQEIGWDCEPLIPSERGDKRINFFRTYQDITKYMAEFWRLKAKQSSK
;
A
#
# COMPACT_ATOMS: atom_id res chain seq x y z
N MET A 1 56.93 -12.79 -29.04
CA MET A 1 57.87 -11.70 -29.41
C MET A 1 57.36 -10.40 -28.81
N ALA A 2 57.86 -10.02 -27.63
CA ALA A 2 57.51 -8.76 -26.98
C ALA A 2 58.34 -7.62 -27.58
N ALA A 3 57.68 -6.59 -28.12
CA ALA A 3 58.36 -5.44 -28.71
C ALA A 3 59.14 -4.68 -27.61
N ARG A 4 60.47 -4.58 -27.77
CA ARG A 4 61.35 -3.79 -26.91
C ARG A 4 60.88 -2.33 -26.88
N GLY A 5 60.60 -1.81 -25.69
CA GLY A 5 60.20 -0.43 -25.47
C GLY A 5 61.31 0.54 -25.92
N ARG A 6 61.00 1.38 -26.90
CA ARG A 6 61.83 2.54 -27.24
C ARG A 6 61.63 3.60 -26.17
N GLU A 7 62.71 4.24 -25.71
CA GLU A 7 62.61 5.43 -24.86
C GLU A 7 61.79 6.50 -25.59
N LYS A 8 60.65 6.88 -25.02
CA LYS A 8 59.78 7.91 -25.61
C LYS A 8 60.44 9.27 -25.37
N ALA A 9 60.62 10.04 -26.44
CA ALA A 9 61.05 11.42 -26.36
C ALA A 9 60.13 12.21 -25.40
N PRO A 10 60.66 13.20 -24.65
CA PRO A 10 59.85 14.02 -23.76
C PRO A 10 58.72 14.67 -24.58
N PRO A 11 57.46 14.51 -24.14
CA PRO A 11 56.32 14.97 -24.92
C PRO A 11 56.31 16.50 -25.00
N ASP A 12 56.04 17.02 -26.19
CA ASP A 12 55.92 18.46 -26.44
C ASP A 12 54.72 19.05 -25.66
N PRO A 13 54.95 20.04 -24.77
CA PRO A 13 53.88 20.64 -23.98
C PRO A 13 52.80 21.32 -24.84
N VAL A 14 53.16 21.84 -26.02
CA VAL A 14 52.19 22.47 -26.93
C VAL A 14 51.24 21.41 -27.50
N HIS A 15 51.79 20.28 -27.94
CA HIS A 15 51.01 19.15 -28.42
C HIS A 15 50.09 18.55 -27.34
N GLN A 16 50.57 18.44 -26.10
CA GLN A 16 49.75 17.96 -24.98
C GLN A 16 48.57 18.91 -24.68
N ASN A 17 48.82 20.21 -24.68
CA ASN A 17 47.75 21.20 -24.51
C ASN A 17 46.71 21.11 -25.63
N GLN A 18 47.14 20.87 -26.86
CA GLN A 18 46.23 20.71 -28.00
C GLN A 18 45.31 19.48 -27.81
N ILE A 19 45.87 18.36 -27.35
CA ILE A 19 45.10 17.15 -27.03
C ILE A 19 44.09 17.44 -25.91
N MET A 20 44.52 18.11 -24.84
CA MET A 20 43.64 18.46 -23.72
C MET A 20 42.48 19.36 -24.17
N CYS A 21 42.75 20.39 -24.97
CA CYS A 21 41.71 21.25 -25.52
C CYS A 21 40.73 20.49 -26.43
N GLU A 22 41.22 19.54 -27.22
CA GLU A 22 40.36 18.69 -28.06
C GLU A 22 39.46 17.78 -27.20
N LEU A 23 40.02 17.19 -26.14
CA LEU A 23 39.31 16.30 -25.23
C LEU A 23 38.19 17.05 -24.51
N ILE A 24 38.48 18.23 -23.93
CA ILE A 24 37.49 19.09 -23.29
C ILE A 24 36.37 19.47 -24.27
N ARG A 25 36.71 19.81 -25.52
CA ARG A 25 35.69 20.12 -26.54
C ARG A 25 34.79 18.93 -26.86
N LYS A 26 35.33 17.71 -26.92
CA LYS A 26 34.55 16.49 -27.16
C LYS A 26 33.65 16.15 -25.98
N GLU A 27 34.16 16.29 -24.75
CA GLU A 27 33.38 16.08 -23.53
C GLU A 27 32.23 17.08 -23.41
N LEU A 28 32.51 18.38 -23.59
CA LEU A 28 31.47 19.42 -23.56
C LEU A 28 30.43 19.24 -24.67
N ARG A 29 30.82 18.73 -25.84
CA ARG A 29 29.88 18.41 -26.93
C ARG A 29 28.97 17.23 -26.58
N ALA A 30 29.46 16.26 -25.81
CA ALA A 30 28.72 15.06 -25.41
C ALA A 30 27.96 15.23 -24.07
N GLN A 31 28.29 16.26 -23.28
CA GLN A 31 27.67 16.52 -22.00
C GLN A 31 26.24 17.02 -22.20
N LYS A 32 25.27 16.14 -21.98
CA LYS A 32 23.85 16.47 -22.00
C LYS A 32 23.36 16.72 -20.57
N LEU A 33 23.16 18.00 -20.23
CA LEU A 33 22.59 18.39 -18.94
C LEU A 33 21.07 18.28 -19.01
N TYR A 34 20.49 17.30 -18.30
CA TYR A 34 19.04 17.21 -18.13
C TYR A 34 18.63 18.12 -16.99
N THR A 35 18.00 19.25 -17.30
CA THR A 35 17.50 20.21 -16.32
C THR A 35 16.05 19.92 -15.90
N GLN A 36 15.34 19.17 -16.73
CA GLN A 36 13.96 18.76 -16.49
C GLN A 36 13.91 17.25 -16.34
N TYR A 37 13.55 16.80 -15.14
CA TYR A 37 13.27 15.39 -14.86
C TYR A 37 11.76 15.25 -14.75
N ASN A 38 11.18 14.43 -15.62
CA ASN A 38 9.79 14.02 -15.50
C ASN A 38 9.72 12.53 -15.18
N VAL A 39 8.69 12.15 -14.44
CA VAL A 39 8.38 10.74 -14.20
C VAL A 39 7.82 10.17 -15.50
N ASN A 40 8.28 8.98 -15.90
CA ASN A 40 7.84 8.33 -17.12
C ASN A 40 6.31 8.07 -17.07
N PRO A 41 5.51 8.67 -17.97
CA PRO A 41 4.05 8.50 -17.97
C PRO A 41 3.58 7.06 -18.19
N HIS A 42 4.40 6.22 -18.83
CA HIS A 42 4.07 4.83 -19.15
C HIS A 42 4.60 3.81 -18.14
N HIS A 43 5.37 4.26 -17.15
CA HIS A 43 5.87 3.43 -16.06
C HIS A 43 5.48 4.07 -14.72
N PRO A 44 4.42 3.57 -14.06
CA PRO A 44 3.98 4.13 -12.79
C PRO A 44 5.09 3.93 -11.75
N VAL A 45 5.77 5.01 -11.41
CA VAL A 45 6.62 5.06 -10.23
C VAL A 45 5.68 5.08 -9.03
N HIS A 46 5.90 4.16 -8.08
CA HIS A 46 5.16 4.09 -6.82
C HIS A 46 4.93 5.50 -6.25
N ASN A 47 3.71 5.79 -5.80
CA ASN A 47 3.36 7.08 -5.18
C ASN A 47 4.43 7.46 -4.16
N ILE A 48 5.28 8.44 -4.51
CA ILE A 48 6.30 8.95 -3.61
C ILE A 48 5.53 9.57 -2.46
N THR A 49 5.64 8.99 -1.27
CA THR A 49 4.98 9.52 -0.09
C THR A 49 5.48 10.94 0.14
N ARG A 50 4.55 11.87 0.32
CA ARG A 50 4.89 13.28 0.53
C ARG A 50 5.69 13.41 1.83
N LYS A 51 6.48 14.49 1.94
CA LYS A 51 7.25 14.76 3.15
C LYS A 51 6.26 14.97 4.31
N PRO A 52 6.31 14.16 5.39
CA PRO A 52 5.28 14.17 6.44
C PRO A 52 5.04 15.56 7.06
N MET A 53 6.09 16.37 7.14
CA MET A 53 6.07 17.69 7.78
C MET A 53 5.96 18.87 6.81
N SER A 54 5.71 18.64 5.52
CA SER A 54 5.62 19.73 4.55
C SER A 54 4.31 20.49 4.68
N TRP A 55 4.38 21.75 5.10
CA TRP A 55 3.20 22.61 5.29
C TRP A 55 2.34 22.73 4.02
N HIS A 56 2.97 22.81 2.84
CA HIS A 56 2.29 22.95 1.55
C HIS A 56 1.65 21.63 1.07
N ASP A 57 2.17 20.48 1.51
CA ASP A 57 1.66 19.16 1.15
C ASP A 57 0.55 18.68 2.09
N ASN A 58 0.42 19.29 3.28
CA ASN A 58 -0.59 19.01 4.30
C ASN A 58 -1.77 19.98 4.27
N VAL A 59 -1.88 20.84 3.25
CA VAL A 59 -3.09 21.64 3.04
C VAL A 59 -4.23 20.68 2.73
N GLU A 60 -5.17 20.57 3.66
CA GLU A 60 -6.33 19.69 3.54
C GLU A 60 -7.28 20.30 2.50
N GLU A 61 -7.10 19.90 1.24
CA GLU A 61 -8.06 20.22 0.19
C GLU A 61 -9.39 19.53 0.50
N PRO A 62 -10.53 20.18 0.25
CA PRO A 62 -11.83 19.53 0.42
C PRO A 62 -11.85 18.28 -0.47
N ALA A 63 -12.05 17.12 0.15
CA ALA A 63 -12.05 15.85 -0.56
C ALA A 63 -13.02 15.91 -1.74
N ASP A 64 -12.55 15.50 -2.92
CA ASP A 64 -13.36 15.50 -4.13
C ASP A 64 -14.61 14.64 -3.93
N ALA A 65 -15.78 15.28 -4.03
CA ALA A 65 -17.07 14.66 -3.86
C ALA A 65 -17.27 13.44 -4.78
N LYS A 66 -16.64 13.44 -5.96
CA LYS A 66 -16.68 12.29 -6.88
C LYS A 66 -16.00 11.07 -6.27
N PHE A 67 -14.81 11.23 -5.68
CA PHE A 67 -14.10 10.12 -5.03
C PHE A 67 -14.81 9.66 -3.76
N LEU A 68 -15.35 10.58 -2.97
CA LEU A 68 -16.17 10.22 -1.81
C LEU A 68 -17.37 9.36 -2.23
N ASN A 69 -18.08 9.73 -3.29
CA ASN A 69 -19.19 8.96 -3.81
C ASN A 69 -18.77 7.55 -4.27
N VAL A 70 -17.59 7.41 -4.91
CA VAL A 70 -17.05 6.11 -5.31
C VAL A 70 -16.74 5.23 -4.09
N ILE A 71 -16.13 5.80 -3.05
CA ILE A 71 -15.82 5.08 -1.81
C ILE A 71 -17.10 4.66 -1.11
N HIS A 72 -18.06 5.58 -0.98
CA HIS A 72 -19.36 5.29 -0.38
C HIS A 72 -20.10 4.21 -1.16
N TYR A 73 -20.14 4.31 -2.48
CA TYR A 73 -20.72 3.30 -3.34
C TYR A 73 -20.03 1.94 -3.16
N ALA A 74 -18.69 1.89 -3.15
CA ALA A 74 -17.94 0.66 -2.92
C ALA A 74 -18.24 0.02 -1.55
N ALA A 75 -18.43 0.83 -0.51
CA ALA A 75 -18.76 0.38 0.84
C ALA A 75 -20.23 -0.08 1.01
N GLN A 76 -21.12 0.23 0.07
CA GLN A 76 -22.51 -0.25 0.13
C GLN A 76 -22.59 -1.78 0.01
N GLY A 77 -23.52 -2.37 0.76
CA GLY A 77 -23.80 -3.81 0.67
C GLY A 77 -24.43 -4.20 -0.68
N PRO A 78 -24.36 -5.49 -1.06
CA PRO A 78 -24.84 -5.97 -2.37
C PRO A 78 -26.29 -5.60 -2.70
N LYS A 79 -27.22 -5.74 -1.74
CA LYS A 79 -28.64 -5.41 -1.91
C LYS A 79 -28.93 -3.94 -2.21
N LYS A 80 -28.00 -3.03 -1.88
CA LYS A 80 -28.09 -1.60 -2.23
C LYS A 80 -27.56 -1.30 -3.62
N LYS A 81 -26.73 -2.18 -4.18
CA LYS A 81 -26.07 -2.02 -5.50
C LYS A 81 -26.82 -2.72 -6.62
N TYR A 82 -27.38 -3.89 -6.35
CA TYR A 82 -28.02 -4.75 -7.33
C TYR A 82 -29.43 -5.10 -6.87
N SER A 83 -30.36 -5.25 -7.82
CA SER A 83 -31.72 -5.72 -7.57
C SER A 83 -31.76 -7.22 -7.23
N GLU A 84 -30.83 -7.98 -7.80
CA GLU A 84 -30.79 -9.44 -7.77
C GLU A 84 -29.39 -9.91 -7.35
N PRO A 85 -29.27 -11.07 -6.67
CA PRO A 85 -27.97 -11.64 -6.33
C PRO A 85 -27.18 -11.94 -7.60
N GLN A 86 -25.91 -11.52 -7.62
CA GLN A 86 -25.04 -11.71 -8.78
C GLN A 86 -24.24 -13.02 -8.72
N THR A 87 -24.16 -13.63 -7.55
CA THR A 87 -23.42 -14.87 -7.31
C THR A 87 -24.25 -15.80 -6.43
N GLU A 88 -24.07 -17.11 -6.58
CA GLU A 88 -24.75 -18.13 -5.77
C GLU A 88 -24.57 -17.89 -4.26
N SER A 89 -23.37 -17.44 -3.86
CA SER A 89 -23.10 -17.10 -2.46
C SER A 89 -23.90 -15.91 -1.94
N GLN A 90 -24.31 -14.98 -2.81
CA GLN A 90 -25.15 -13.84 -2.44
C GLN A 90 -26.62 -14.24 -2.29
N GLU A 91 -27.07 -15.30 -2.97
CA GLU A 91 -28.43 -15.84 -2.78
C GLU A 91 -28.64 -16.25 -1.32
N ILE A 92 -27.60 -16.83 -0.69
CA ILE A 92 -27.58 -17.20 0.71
C ILE A 92 -27.51 -15.93 1.56
N GLY A 93 -28.68 -15.41 1.94
CA GLY A 93 -28.81 -14.20 2.75
C GLY A 93 -29.14 -12.95 1.96
N TRP A 94 -29.60 -13.06 0.72
CA TRP A 94 -30.15 -11.91 0.00
C TRP A 94 -31.37 -11.32 0.72
N ASP A 95 -32.25 -12.20 1.20
CA ASP A 95 -33.41 -11.88 2.03
C ASP A 95 -33.20 -12.43 3.45
N CYS A 96 -32.37 -11.71 4.23
CA CYS A 96 -32.12 -12.01 5.65
C CYS A 96 -33.27 -11.60 6.58
N GLU A 97 -34.29 -10.92 6.07
CA GLU A 97 -35.41 -10.48 6.90
C GLU A 97 -36.24 -11.69 7.31
N PRO A 98 -36.38 -11.97 8.62
CA PRO A 98 -37.12 -13.14 9.06
C PRO A 98 -38.62 -12.93 8.77
N LEU A 99 -39.28 -13.96 8.26
CA LEU A 99 -40.73 -13.94 7.98
C LEU A 99 -41.56 -13.65 9.24
N ILE A 100 -41.03 -14.02 10.41
CA ILE A 100 -41.64 -13.75 11.70
C ILE A 100 -40.71 -12.77 12.44
N PRO A 101 -41.20 -11.59 12.87
CA PRO A 101 -40.42 -10.67 13.69
C PRO A 101 -39.93 -11.40 14.95
N SER A 102 -38.62 -11.58 15.05
CA SER A 102 -38.02 -12.23 16.21
C SER A 102 -37.91 -11.22 17.34
N GLU A 103 -38.88 -11.21 18.25
CA GLU A 103 -38.79 -10.45 19.50
C GLU A 103 -37.77 -11.10 20.44
N ARG A 104 -36.49 -10.81 20.23
CA ARG A 104 -35.38 -11.34 21.05
C ARG A 104 -35.44 -10.91 22.53
N GLY A 105 -36.28 -9.94 22.86
CA GLY A 105 -36.50 -9.45 24.22
C GLY A 105 -37.43 -10.31 25.06
N ASP A 106 -38.26 -11.16 24.45
CA ASP A 106 -39.19 -12.00 25.21
C ASP A 106 -38.44 -13.14 25.91
N LYS A 107 -38.33 -13.05 27.25
CA LYS A 107 -37.66 -14.05 28.09
C LYS A 107 -38.44 -15.37 28.20
N ARG A 108 -39.71 -15.41 27.78
CA ARG A 108 -40.52 -16.64 27.77
C ARG A 108 -40.13 -17.58 26.63
N ILE A 109 -39.61 -17.00 25.55
CA ILE A 109 -39.25 -17.72 24.32
C ILE A 109 -37.72 -17.80 24.18
N ASN A 110 -37.01 -16.75 24.58
CA ASN A 110 -35.55 -16.66 24.42
C ASN A 110 -34.81 -17.04 25.69
N PHE A 111 -34.21 -18.24 25.70
CA PHE A 111 -33.39 -18.75 26.80
C PHE A 111 -31.89 -18.68 26.44
N PHE A 112 -31.36 -17.47 26.28
CA PHE A 112 -29.94 -17.30 25.98
C PHE A 112 -29.07 -17.78 27.14
N ARG A 113 -27.99 -18.50 26.83
CA ARG A 113 -27.02 -18.91 27.83
C ARG A 113 -26.24 -17.68 28.31
N THR A 114 -26.44 -17.30 29.58
CA THR A 114 -25.69 -16.20 30.21
C THR A 114 -24.56 -16.74 31.06
N TYR A 115 -23.38 -16.14 30.94
CA TYR A 115 -22.25 -16.43 31.82
C TYR A 115 -22.23 -15.45 32.98
N GLN A 116 -22.49 -15.97 34.19
CA GLN A 116 -22.33 -15.25 35.46
C GLN A 116 -20.88 -15.33 35.95
N ASP A 117 -20.50 -14.47 36.88
CA ASP A 117 -19.12 -14.39 37.36
C ASP A 117 -18.62 -15.72 37.95
N ILE A 118 -19.48 -16.46 38.65
CA ILE A 118 -19.16 -17.80 39.16
C ILE A 118 -18.86 -18.76 38.00
N THR A 119 -19.67 -18.75 36.94
CA THR A 119 -19.44 -19.64 35.78
C THR A 119 -18.18 -19.27 35.01
N LYS A 120 -17.83 -17.97 34.93
CA LYS A 120 -16.56 -17.50 34.34
C LYS A 120 -15.36 -17.92 35.20
N TYR A 121 -15.45 -17.72 36.51
CA TYR A 121 -14.43 -18.14 37.46
C TYR A 121 -14.15 -19.64 37.36
N MET A 122 -15.22 -20.46 37.38
CA MET A 122 -15.08 -21.91 37.27
C MET A 122 -14.47 -22.32 35.93
N ALA A 123 -14.85 -21.67 34.82
CA ALA A 123 -14.24 -21.93 33.52
C ALA A 123 -12.72 -21.66 33.53
N GLU A 124 -12.29 -20.54 34.14
CA GLU A 124 -10.87 -20.21 34.29
C GLU A 124 -10.14 -21.19 35.23
N PHE A 125 -10.76 -21.56 36.35
CA PHE A 125 -10.24 -22.56 37.27
C PHE A 125 -9.96 -23.89 36.57
N TRP A 126 -10.94 -24.39 35.80
CA TRP A 126 -10.77 -25.64 35.04
C TRP A 126 -9.71 -25.53 33.95
N ARG A 127 -9.60 -24.37 33.29
CA ARG A 127 -8.53 -24.09 32.31
C ARG A 127 -7.15 -24.16 32.93
N LEU A 128 -6.96 -23.58 34.12
CA LEU A 128 -5.69 -23.62 34.86
C LEU A 128 -5.37 -25.02 35.35
N LYS A 129 -6.36 -25.74 35.90
CA LYS A 129 -6.19 -27.13 36.35
C LYS A 129 -5.73 -28.04 35.21
N ALA A 130 -6.36 -27.95 34.03
CA ALA A 130 -5.97 -28.74 32.86
C ALA A 130 -4.52 -28.49 32.42
N LYS A 131 -4.04 -27.23 32.48
CA LYS A 131 -2.64 -26.88 32.19
C LYS A 131 -1.66 -27.48 33.20
N GLN A 132 -2.04 -27.59 34.46
CA GLN A 132 -1.21 -28.20 35.50
C GLN A 132 -1.12 -29.72 35.34
N SER A 133 -2.22 -30.37 34.92
CA SER A 133 -2.27 -31.83 34.70
C SER A 133 -1.55 -32.30 33.43
N SER A 134 -1.20 -31.39 32.52
CA SER A 134 -0.50 -31.68 31.27
C SER A 134 1.03 -31.53 31.37
N LYS A 135 1.56 -31.19 32.56
CA LYS A 135 3.00 -31.21 32.87
C LYS A 135 3.35 -32.48 33.62
#